data_AF-A0A925KC39-F1
#
_entry.id   AF-A0A925KC39-F1
#
_cell.length_a   1.000
_cell.length_b   1.000
_cell.length_c   1.000
_cell.angle_alpha   90.00
_cell.angle_beta   90.00
_cell.angle_gamma   90.00
#
_symmetry.space_group_name_H-M   'P 1'
#
loop_
_entity.id
_entity.type
_entity.pdbx_description
1 polymer ?
#
loop_
_entity_poly.entity_id
_entity_poly.type
_entity_poly.pdbx_seq_one_letter_code
_entity_poly.pdbx_strand_id
1 'polypeptide(L)'
;MVAPQDIAAAQFGFVAQSTTAEQLLVPWGFGGAGYLHSMVDAGQRLDGRARATLVDNEDELLALGSERGAKAWSWQEGCRCVAPLGAQYDARVAQLQQALGGAAGMPLTVRLSMHGQGLYRRFSWAVEGVAGQISLHVQAFDRYALPGRGALVFGLDNTSRLSDPARLRVIVQTPAGARVQTPWLDLPISGSADVQWPLQAPGPR
;
A
#
# COMPACT_ATOMS: atom_id res chain seq x y z
N MET A 1 -10.79 19.16 7.00
CA MET A 1 -10.09 17.88 7.21
C MET A 1 -11.16 16.86 7.50
N VAL A 2 -11.45 15.95 6.56
CA VAL A 2 -12.39 14.85 6.80
C VAL A 2 -11.73 13.84 7.73
N ALA A 3 -12.53 13.26 8.62
CA ALA A 3 -12.03 12.31 9.59
C ALA A 3 -11.83 10.93 8.93
N PRO A 4 -10.73 10.20 9.22
CA PRO A 4 -10.46 8.90 8.61
C PRO A 4 -11.62 7.90 8.71
N GLN A 5 -12.44 7.98 9.77
CA GLN A 5 -13.62 7.13 9.93
C GLN A 5 -14.69 7.34 8.84
N ASP A 6 -14.83 8.55 8.30
CA ASP A 6 -15.85 8.84 7.29
C ASP A 6 -15.48 8.19 5.95
N ILE A 7 -14.18 8.24 5.61
CA ILE A 7 -13.60 7.61 4.43
C ILE A 7 -13.80 6.09 4.51
N ALA A 8 -13.43 5.50 5.65
CA ALA A 8 -13.59 4.08 5.91
C ALA A 8 -15.06 3.64 5.78
N ALA A 9 -15.99 4.37 6.42
CA ALA A 9 -17.42 4.07 6.36
C ALA A 9 -17.97 4.08 4.93
N ALA A 10 -17.58 5.06 4.10
CA ALA A 10 -18.04 5.15 2.72
C ALA A 10 -17.47 4.02 1.84
N GLN A 11 -16.20 3.68 2.00
CA GLN A 11 -15.58 2.54 1.30
C GLN A 11 -16.23 1.21 1.71
N PHE A 12 -16.56 1.05 3.00
CA PHE A 12 -17.28 -0.13 3.49
C PHE A 12 -18.69 -0.21 2.92
N GLY A 13 -19.41 0.92 2.89
CA GLY A 13 -20.73 1.01 2.27
C GLY A 13 -20.70 0.57 0.81
N PHE A 14 -19.70 1.03 0.04
CA PHE A 14 -19.50 0.62 -1.35
C PHE A 14 -19.27 -0.89 -1.50
N VAL A 15 -18.33 -1.47 -0.74
CA VAL A 15 -18.05 -2.92 -0.79
C VAL A 15 -19.29 -3.73 -0.42
N ALA A 16 -19.99 -3.35 0.65
CA ALA A 16 -21.19 -4.04 1.12
C ALA A 16 -22.36 -4.01 0.12
N GLN A 17 -22.46 -2.94 -0.68
CA GLN A 17 -23.51 -2.76 -1.68
C GLN A 17 -23.12 -3.28 -3.07
N SER A 18 -21.82 -3.48 -3.34
CA SER A 18 -21.34 -4.04 -4.59
C SER A 18 -21.90 -5.45 -4.82
N THR A 19 -22.22 -5.76 -6.08
CA THR A 19 -22.82 -7.04 -6.47
C THR A 19 -22.03 -7.76 -7.57
N THR A 20 -20.89 -7.21 -7.99
CA THR A 20 -20.04 -7.76 -9.04
C THR A 20 -18.55 -7.49 -8.78
N ALA A 21 -17.71 -8.43 -9.20
CA ALA A 21 -16.24 -8.29 -9.20
C ALA A 21 -15.72 -7.35 -10.29
N GLU A 22 -16.56 -6.97 -11.26
CA GLU A 22 -16.20 -6.02 -12.31
C GLU A 22 -16.04 -4.59 -11.78
N GLN A 23 -16.68 -4.27 -10.64
CA GLN A 23 -16.49 -3.00 -9.95
C GLN A 23 -15.10 -2.97 -9.32
N LEU A 24 -14.29 -1.98 -9.67
CA LEU A 24 -12.97 -1.75 -9.09
C LEU A 24 -13.05 -0.67 -8.02
N LEU A 25 -12.59 -0.95 -6.81
CA LEU A 25 -12.41 0.05 -5.76
C LEU A 25 -10.92 0.34 -5.59
N VAL A 26 -10.53 1.60 -5.71
CA VAL A 26 -9.21 2.11 -5.34
C VAL A 26 -9.28 2.61 -3.90
N PRO A 27 -8.66 1.92 -2.93
CA PRO A 27 -8.71 2.37 -1.56
C PRO A 27 -8.04 3.73 -1.38
N TRP A 28 -8.61 4.56 -0.51
CA TRP A 28 -8.03 5.88 -0.25
C TRP A 28 -6.62 5.73 0.34
N GLY A 29 -5.64 6.40 -0.28
CA GLY A 29 -4.22 6.28 0.11
C GLY A 29 -3.61 4.88 -0.04
N PHE A 30 -4.36 3.89 -0.56
CA PHE A 30 -4.07 2.46 -0.47
C PHE A 30 -3.97 1.92 0.97
N GLY A 31 -4.43 2.70 1.95
CA GLY A 31 -4.50 2.29 3.35
C GLY A 31 -5.72 1.42 3.64
N GLY A 32 -5.62 0.53 4.61
CA GLY A 32 -6.72 -0.32 5.09
C GLY A 32 -7.17 -1.41 4.10
N ALA A 33 -6.41 -1.68 3.04
CA ALA A 33 -6.81 -2.62 1.99
C ALA A 33 -7.08 -4.03 2.53
N GLY A 34 -6.30 -4.53 3.50
CA GLY A 34 -6.54 -5.85 4.10
C GLY A 34 -7.85 -5.96 4.89
N TYR A 35 -8.32 -4.86 5.50
CA TYR A 35 -9.64 -4.84 6.13
C TYR A 35 -10.75 -4.88 5.07
N LEU A 36 -10.60 -4.12 3.98
CA LEU A 36 -11.53 -4.17 2.85
C LEU A 36 -11.58 -5.57 2.21
N HIS A 37 -10.43 -6.24 2.07
CA HIS A 37 -10.35 -7.63 1.62
C HIS A 37 -11.11 -8.57 2.56
N SER A 38 -10.96 -8.39 3.87
CA SER A 38 -11.71 -9.17 4.87
C SER A 38 -13.22 -8.99 4.74
N MET A 39 -13.67 -7.77 4.39
CA MET A 39 -15.08 -7.47 4.14
C MET A 39 -15.58 -8.09 2.83
N VAL A 40 -14.79 -8.06 1.76
CA VAL A 40 -15.06 -8.74 0.49
C VAL A 40 -15.22 -10.24 0.73
N ASP A 41 -14.24 -10.87 1.40
CA ASP A 41 -14.22 -12.28 1.78
C ASP A 41 -15.46 -12.65 2.61
N ALA A 42 -15.76 -11.87 3.65
CA ALA A 42 -16.89 -12.12 4.54
C ALA A 42 -18.22 -12.01 3.78
N GLY A 43 -18.40 -10.96 2.98
CA GLY A 43 -19.58 -10.77 2.14
C GLY A 43 -19.79 -11.96 1.21
N GLN A 44 -18.76 -12.36 0.48
CA GLN A 44 -18.82 -13.50 -0.43
C GLN A 44 -19.18 -14.81 0.28
N ARG A 45 -18.66 -15.04 1.49
CA ARG A 45 -18.99 -16.23 2.29
C ARG A 45 -20.42 -16.21 2.84
N LEU A 46 -20.94 -15.03 3.18
CA LEU A 46 -22.25 -14.87 3.82
C LEU A 46 -23.40 -14.97 2.83
N ASP A 47 -23.29 -14.37 1.64
CA ASP A 47 -24.39 -14.33 0.66
C ASP A 47 -24.05 -14.90 -0.72
N GLY A 48 -22.82 -15.42 -0.91
CA GLY A 48 -22.38 -16.06 -2.15
C GLY A 48 -22.16 -15.09 -3.31
N ARG A 49 -22.30 -13.77 -3.10
CA ARG A 49 -22.19 -12.77 -4.16
C ARG A 49 -20.75 -12.32 -4.34
N ALA A 50 -20.35 -12.18 -5.60
CA ALA A 50 -19.12 -11.48 -5.94
C ALA A 50 -19.22 -10.01 -5.48
N ARG A 51 -18.13 -9.50 -4.91
CA ARG A 51 -18.00 -8.09 -4.47
C ARG A 51 -16.94 -7.40 -5.30
N ALA A 52 -16.91 -6.08 -5.20
CA ALA A 52 -15.93 -5.25 -5.89
C ALA A 52 -14.50 -5.77 -5.70
N THR A 53 -13.74 -5.79 -6.78
CA THR A 53 -12.31 -6.09 -6.77
C THR A 53 -11.55 -4.86 -6.25
N LEU A 54 -10.59 -5.06 -5.36
CA LEU A 54 -9.76 -3.99 -4.82
C LEU A 54 -8.53 -3.78 -5.71
N VAL A 55 -8.13 -2.51 -5.88
CA VAL A 55 -6.86 -2.12 -6.48
C VAL A 55 -5.89 -1.92 -5.33
N ASP A 56 -5.01 -2.87 -5.08
CA ASP A 56 -4.30 -2.98 -3.81
C ASP A 56 -3.17 -1.97 -3.64
N ASN A 57 -2.68 -1.44 -4.76
CA ASN A 57 -1.53 -0.56 -4.75
C ASN A 57 -1.47 0.30 -6.00
N GLU A 58 -0.53 1.23 -5.97
CA GLU A 58 -0.26 2.16 -7.05
C GLU A 58 0.25 1.47 -8.32
N ASP A 59 0.97 0.35 -8.20
CA ASP A 59 1.50 -0.36 -9.36
C ASP A 59 0.34 -1.01 -10.14
N GLU A 60 -0.64 -1.56 -9.43
CA GLU A 60 -1.91 -2.04 -10.00
C GLU A 60 -2.74 -0.90 -10.60
N LEU A 61 -2.83 0.24 -9.91
CA LEU A 61 -3.53 1.41 -10.45
C LEU A 61 -2.93 1.84 -11.80
N LEU A 62 -1.60 1.90 -11.90
CA LEU A 62 -0.89 2.22 -13.15
C LEU A 62 -1.16 1.17 -14.25
N ALA A 63 -1.29 -0.10 -13.87
CA ALA A 63 -1.50 -1.21 -14.80
C ALA A 63 -2.94 -1.32 -15.36
N LEU A 64 -3.93 -0.65 -14.76
CA LEU A 64 -5.33 -0.73 -15.22
C LEU A 64 -5.54 -0.17 -16.63
N GLY A 65 -4.73 0.82 -17.03
CA GLY A 65 -4.95 1.60 -18.25
C GLY A 65 -6.17 2.54 -18.17
N SER A 66 -6.23 3.56 -19.03
CA SER A 66 -7.23 4.64 -18.95
C SER A 66 -8.68 4.15 -19.00
N GLU A 67 -8.99 3.16 -19.84
CA GLU A 67 -10.37 2.71 -20.01
C GLU A 67 -10.95 2.03 -18.75
N ARG A 68 -10.21 1.08 -18.15
CA ARG A 68 -10.62 0.44 -16.88
C ARG A 68 -10.44 1.39 -15.70
N GLY A 69 -9.37 2.17 -15.70
CA GLY A 69 -9.04 3.11 -14.64
C GLY A 69 -10.09 4.20 -14.44
N ALA A 70 -10.61 4.77 -15.52
CA ALA A 70 -11.69 5.77 -15.45
C ALA A 70 -13.00 5.21 -14.84
N LYS A 71 -13.22 3.90 -14.95
CA LYS A 71 -14.39 3.20 -14.36
C LYS A 71 -14.15 2.77 -12.91
N ALA A 72 -12.92 2.89 -12.40
CA ALA A 72 -12.62 2.56 -11.01
C ALA A 72 -13.19 3.61 -10.05
N TRP A 73 -13.57 3.16 -8.86
CA TRP A 73 -14.23 3.97 -7.84
C TRP A 73 -13.23 4.35 -6.76
N SER A 74 -13.32 5.56 -6.24
CA SER A 74 -12.45 6.05 -5.15
C SER A 74 -13.24 7.01 -4.27
N TRP A 75 -12.78 7.20 -3.03
CA TRP A 75 -13.23 8.32 -2.21
C TRP A 75 -12.97 9.65 -2.93
N GLN A 76 -13.97 10.53 -2.91
CA GLN A 76 -13.94 11.87 -3.47
C GLN A 76 -14.33 12.87 -2.38
N GLU A 77 -13.41 13.78 -2.04
CA GLU A 77 -13.61 14.77 -0.98
C GLU A 77 -14.80 15.71 -1.27
N GLY A 78 -14.97 16.11 -2.53
CA GLY A 78 -16.01 17.07 -2.93
C GLY A 78 -17.45 16.61 -2.65
N CYS A 79 -17.74 15.32 -2.81
CA CYS A 79 -19.05 14.73 -2.48
C CYS A 79 -19.06 13.99 -1.14
N ARG A 80 -17.90 13.84 -0.49
CA ARG A 80 -17.71 12.95 0.68
C ARG A 80 -18.30 11.55 0.43
N CYS A 81 -18.01 10.99 -0.74
CA CYS A 81 -18.60 9.75 -1.21
C CYS A 81 -17.61 8.92 -2.03
N VAL A 82 -17.92 7.64 -2.25
CA VAL A 82 -17.21 6.81 -3.23
C VAL A 82 -17.86 7.03 -4.60
N ALA A 83 -17.09 7.52 -5.56
CA ALA A 83 -17.56 7.82 -6.91
C ALA A 83 -16.52 7.40 -7.96
N PRO A 84 -16.90 7.26 -9.24
CA PRO A 84 -15.96 6.93 -10.31
C PRO A 84 -14.85 7.97 -10.41
N LEU A 85 -13.63 7.52 -10.70
CA LEU A 85 -12.50 8.42 -10.95
C LEU A 85 -12.71 9.25 -12.22
N GLY A 86 -13.27 8.65 -13.28
CA GLY A 86 -13.51 9.32 -14.56
C GLY A 86 -12.25 10.01 -15.08
N ALA A 87 -12.40 11.29 -15.47
CA ALA A 87 -11.30 12.11 -15.98
C ALA A 87 -10.16 12.35 -14.95
N GLN A 88 -10.40 12.14 -13.66
CA GLN A 88 -9.35 12.29 -12.65
C GLN A 88 -8.33 11.15 -12.67
N TYR A 89 -8.67 10.01 -13.27
CA TYR A 89 -7.76 8.86 -13.33
C TYR A 89 -6.46 9.22 -14.06
N ASP A 90 -6.55 9.78 -15.26
CA ASP A 90 -5.37 10.10 -16.07
C ASP A 90 -4.49 11.14 -15.39
N ALA A 91 -5.09 12.17 -14.76
CA ALA A 91 -4.35 13.17 -14.00
C ALA A 91 -3.61 12.55 -12.80
N ARG A 92 -4.26 11.63 -12.08
CA ARG A 92 -3.66 10.92 -10.94
C ARG A 92 -2.51 10.01 -11.38
N VAL A 93 -2.67 9.29 -12.49
CA VAL A 93 -1.63 8.45 -13.09
C VAL A 93 -0.44 9.29 -13.56
N ALA A 94 -0.69 10.40 -14.26
CA ALA A 94 0.36 11.30 -14.73
C ALA A 94 1.17 11.89 -13.56
N GLN A 95 0.49 12.33 -12.50
CA GLN A 95 1.16 12.84 -11.29
C GLN A 95 2.04 11.76 -10.64
N LEU A 96 1.54 10.53 -10.52
CA LEU A 96 2.29 9.41 -9.96
C LEU A 96 3.51 9.07 -10.82
N GLN A 97 3.34 8.99 -12.15
CA GLN A 97 4.43 8.73 -13.08
C GLN A 97 5.49 9.82 -13.03
N GLN A 98 5.10 11.08 -12.93
CA GLN A 98 6.04 12.20 -12.80
C GLN A 98 6.84 12.11 -11.49
N ALA A 99 6.17 11.80 -10.36
CA ALA A 99 6.84 11.65 -9.08
C ALA A 99 7.86 10.49 -9.08
N LEU A 100 7.51 9.36 -9.69
CA LEU A 100 8.39 8.20 -9.85
C LEU A 100 9.53 8.48 -10.83
N GLY A 101 9.25 9.16 -11.94
CA GLY A 101 10.24 9.55 -12.94
C GLY A 101 11.29 10.52 -12.40
N GLY A 102 10.87 11.48 -11.57
CA GLY A 102 11.79 12.42 -10.90
C GLY A 102 12.73 11.77 -9.87
N ALA A 103 12.48 10.51 -9.52
CA ALA A 103 13.30 9.71 -8.61
C ALA A 103 14.26 8.75 -9.33
N ALA A 104 14.28 8.74 -10.67
CA ALA A 104 15.14 7.86 -11.45
C ALA A 104 16.61 8.03 -11.06
N GLY A 105 17.27 6.92 -10.71
CA GLY A 105 18.69 6.89 -10.34
C GLY A 105 19.01 7.31 -8.90
N MET A 106 18.01 7.64 -8.07
CA MET A 106 18.23 7.92 -6.64
C MET A 106 18.37 6.62 -5.85
N PRO A 107 19.53 6.35 -5.22
CA PRO A 107 19.73 5.12 -4.48
C PRO A 107 19.03 5.13 -3.12
N LEU A 108 18.55 3.97 -2.73
CA LEU A 108 17.87 3.66 -1.49
C LEU A 108 18.35 2.28 -1.02
N THR A 109 18.92 2.20 0.18
CA THR A 109 19.22 0.93 0.86
C THR A 109 18.26 0.77 2.01
N VAL A 110 17.58 -0.37 2.07
CA VAL A 110 16.57 -0.69 3.06
C VAL A 110 16.93 -2.02 3.70
N ARG A 111 17.08 -2.02 5.01
CA ARG A 111 17.21 -3.22 5.84
C ARG A 111 16.00 -3.33 6.72
N LEU A 112 15.29 -4.45 6.59
CA LEU A 112 14.13 -4.79 7.40
C LEU A 112 14.36 -6.12 8.09
N SER A 113 13.96 -6.21 9.34
CA SER A 113 14.09 -7.45 10.11
C SER A 113 12.90 -7.63 11.03
N MET A 114 12.45 -8.86 11.13
CA MET A 114 11.43 -9.29 12.06
C MET A 114 11.99 -10.44 12.88
N HIS A 115 11.99 -10.28 14.21
CA HIS A 115 12.47 -11.29 15.13
C HIS A 115 11.35 -11.69 16.09
N GLY A 116 11.11 -13.00 16.21
CA GLY A 116 10.21 -13.55 17.21
C GLY A 116 10.83 -13.68 18.59
N GLN A 117 10.10 -13.28 19.62
CA GLN A 117 10.44 -13.47 21.03
C GLN A 117 9.19 -13.93 21.80
N GLY A 118 8.90 -15.23 21.73
CA GLY A 118 7.66 -15.78 22.29
C GLY A 118 6.41 -15.22 21.61
N LEU A 119 5.53 -14.57 22.39
CA LEU A 119 4.31 -13.90 21.90
C LEU A 119 4.56 -12.52 21.28
N TYR A 120 5.78 -12.00 21.43
CA TYR A 120 6.15 -10.69 20.92
C TYR A 120 6.95 -10.81 19.64
N ARG A 121 6.82 -9.80 18.78
CA ARG A 121 7.66 -9.62 17.60
C ARG A 121 8.34 -8.26 17.69
N ARG A 122 9.61 -8.24 17.30
CA ARG A 122 10.37 -7.01 17.13
C ARG A 122 10.61 -6.79 15.65
N PHE A 123 10.05 -5.72 15.11
CA PHE A 123 10.33 -5.23 13.77
C PHE A 123 11.35 -4.11 13.84
N SER A 124 12.44 -4.23 13.10
CA SER A 124 13.49 -3.20 13.04
C SER A 124 13.77 -2.81 11.59
N TRP A 125 14.06 -1.54 11.38
CA TRP A 125 14.33 -0.99 10.06
C TRP A 125 15.53 -0.04 10.07
N ALA A 126 16.23 0.02 8.95
CA ALA A 126 17.18 1.06 8.61
C ALA A 126 17.05 1.40 7.13
N VAL A 127 16.98 2.70 6.84
CA VAL A 127 16.83 3.27 5.51
C VAL A 127 17.95 4.28 5.29
N GLU A 128 18.71 4.09 4.23
CA GLU A 128 19.86 4.90 3.86
C GLU A 128 19.79 5.29 2.37
N GLY A 129 20.50 6.35 1.98
CA GLY A 129 20.50 6.88 0.62
C GLY A 129 19.78 8.22 0.54
N VAL A 130 18.75 8.31 -0.29
CA VAL A 130 18.00 9.56 -0.53
C VAL A 130 17.34 10.11 0.75
N ALA A 131 17.48 11.42 0.98
CA ALA A 131 16.84 12.11 2.08
C ALA A 131 15.38 12.47 1.74
N GLY A 132 14.47 12.33 2.71
CA GLY A 132 13.06 12.65 2.53
C GLY A 132 12.18 12.12 3.63
N GLN A 133 10.87 12.25 3.44
CA GLN A 133 9.87 11.63 4.30
C GLN A 133 9.78 10.15 3.96
N ILE A 134 10.03 9.30 4.96
CA ILE A 134 10.05 7.85 4.80
C ILE A 134 8.71 7.29 5.26
N SER A 135 8.15 6.40 4.45
CA SER A 135 6.95 5.67 4.80
C SER A 135 7.10 4.19 4.48
N LEU A 136 6.61 3.34 5.39
CA LEU A 136 6.48 1.91 5.20
C LEU A 136 5.03 1.62 4.82
N HIS A 137 4.82 1.07 3.64
CA HIS A 137 3.52 0.59 3.21
C HIS A 137 3.45 -0.91 3.49
N VAL A 138 2.51 -1.33 4.34
CA VAL A 138 2.22 -2.75 4.59
C VAL A 138 0.89 -3.07 3.94
N GLN A 139 0.89 -3.95 2.93
CA GLN A 139 -0.27 -4.17 2.04
C GLN A 139 -1.55 -4.54 2.81
N ALA A 140 -1.42 -5.35 3.87
CA ALA A 140 -2.55 -5.79 4.68
C ALA A 140 -3.09 -4.72 5.65
N PHE A 141 -2.29 -3.70 5.97
CA PHE A 141 -2.62 -2.71 6.99
C PHE A 141 -2.68 -1.32 6.38
N ASP A 142 -1.65 -0.51 6.58
CA ASP A 142 -1.65 0.89 6.16
C ASP A 142 -0.22 1.36 5.85
N ARG A 143 -0.09 2.66 5.58
CA ARG A 143 1.16 3.38 5.42
C ARG A 143 1.53 4.07 6.73
N TYR A 144 2.72 3.75 7.23
CA TYR A 144 3.26 4.31 8.46
C TYR A 144 4.42 5.24 8.14
N ALA A 145 4.39 6.47 8.66
CA ALA A 145 5.54 7.35 8.63
C ALA A 145 6.61 6.81 9.59
N LEU A 146 7.85 6.67 9.11
CA LEU A 146 8.95 6.13 9.91
C LEU A 146 10.13 7.11 9.96
N PRO A 147 10.88 7.15 11.08
CA PRO A 147 12.23 7.71 11.07
C PRO A 147 13.16 6.84 10.20
N GLY A 148 14.31 7.37 9.80
CA GLY A 148 15.29 6.64 8.96
C GLY A 148 15.83 5.36 9.59
N ARG A 149 15.78 5.22 10.91
CA ARG A 149 16.09 3.96 11.61
C ARG A 149 15.22 3.84 12.84
N GLY A 150 14.88 2.61 13.22
CA GLY A 150 14.12 2.37 14.42
C GLY A 150 13.82 0.90 14.66
N ALA A 151 13.18 0.64 15.78
CA ALA A 151 12.63 -0.65 16.11
C ALA A 151 11.33 -0.47 16.89
N LEU A 152 10.35 -1.30 16.56
CA LEU A 152 9.09 -1.38 17.28
C LEU A 152 8.90 -2.82 17.76
N VAL A 153 8.54 -2.97 19.03
CA VAL A 153 8.07 -4.25 19.57
C VAL A 153 6.55 -4.20 19.54
N PHE A 154 5.95 -5.16 18.87
CA PHE A 154 4.51 -5.39 18.93
C PHE A 154 4.22 -6.77 19.52
N GLY A 155 3.29 -6.80 20.48
CA GLY A 155 2.67 -8.03 20.93
C GLY A 155 1.57 -8.37 19.93
N LEU A 156 1.74 -9.46 19.20
CA LEU A 156 0.69 -9.92 18.30
C LEU A 156 -0.28 -10.76 19.11
N ASP A 157 -1.43 -10.17 19.44
CA ASP A 157 -2.60 -10.98 19.74
C ASP A 157 -2.86 -11.86 18.51
N ASN A 158 -2.93 -13.17 18.75
CA ASN A 158 -2.70 -14.25 17.79
C ASN A 158 -3.89 -14.45 16.83
N THR A 159 -4.67 -13.41 16.56
CA THR A 159 -6.01 -13.49 15.97
C THR A 159 -6.10 -13.02 14.51
N SER A 160 -5.03 -12.48 13.93
CA SER A 160 -4.97 -12.18 12.49
C SER A 160 -4.07 -13.18 11.75
N ARG A 161 -4.46 -13.52 10.50
CA ARG A 161 -3.85 -14.51 9.60
C ARG A 161 -2.40 -14.17 9.23
N LEU A 162 -1.48 -14.25 10.19
CA LEU A 162 -0.05 -13.97 10.01
C LEU A 162 0.76 -15.25 9.81
N SER A 163 0.16 -16.32 9.30
CA SER A 163 0.92 -17.46 8.76
C SER A 163 1.65 -17.09 7.47
N ASP A 164 1.27 -15.99 6.83
CA ASP A 164 1.81 -15.53 5.56
C ASP A 164 2.89 -14.45 5.78
N PRO A 165 3.92 -14.38 4.90
CA PRO A 165 4.90 -13.30 4.97
C PRO A 165 4.23 -11.93 4.86
N ALA A 166 4.73 -10.96 5.63
CA ALA A 166 4.25 -9.59 5.55
C ALA A 166 4.79 -8.95 4.27
N ARG A 167 3.89 -8.62 3.33
CA ARG A 167 4.25 -7.93 2.09
C ARG A 167 4.26 -6.42 2.29
N LEU A 168 5.43 -5.82 2.07
CA LEU A 168 5.70 -4.43 2.43
C LEU A 168 6.62 -3.75 1.40
N ARG A 169 6.62 -2.42 1.39
CA ARG A 169 7.58 -1.62 0.62
C ARG A 169 7.91 -0.33 1.34
N VAL A 170 9.11 0.17 1.12
CA VAL A 170 9.54 1.48 1.65
C VAL A 170 9.47 2.51 0.54
N ILE A 171 8.91 3.66 0.88
CA ILE A 171 8.73 4.80 0.00
C ILE A 171 9.40 6.00 0.66
N VAL A 172 10.25 6.70 -0.09
CA VAL A 172 10.85 7.97 0.32
C VAL A 172 10.38 9.07 -0.62
N GLN A 173 9.72 10.08 -0.06
CA GLN A 173 9.34 11.29 -0.78
C GLN A 173 10.34 12.40 -0.49
N THR A 174 11.01 12.88 -1.53
CA THR A 174 12.02 13.92 -1.42
C THR A 174 11.36 15.30 -1.21
N PRO A 175 12.09 16.30 -0.70
CA PRO A 175 11.58 17.67 -0.59
C PRO A 175 11.13 18.27 -1.94
N ALA A 176 11.70 17.81 -3.05
CA ALA A 176 11.34 18.23 -4.40
C ALA A 176 10.09 17.51 -4.95
N GLY A 177 9.47 16.62 -4.16
CA GLY A 177 8.27 15.89 -4.55
C GLY A 177 8.52 14.59 -5.33
N ALA A 178 9.78 14.27 -5.64
CA ALA A 178 10.15 12.98 -6.24
C ALA A 178 9.92 11.83 -5.26
N ARG A 179 9.66 10.64 -5.78
CA ARG A 179 9.30 9.48 -4.96
C ARG A 179 10.11 8.24 -5.35
N VAL A 180 11.01 7.83 -4.45
CA VAL A 180 11.75 6.57 -4.57
C VAL A 180 10.96 5.49 -3.85
N GLN A 181 10.71 4.35 -4.50
CA GLN A 181 10.02 3.21 -3.88
C GLN A 181 10.79 1.91 -4.15
N THR A 182 10.93 1.07 -3.12
CA THR A 182 11.45 -0.29 -3.29
C THR A 182 10.43 -1.16 -4.02
N PRO A 183 10.83 -2.30 -4.60
CA PRO A 183 9.88 -3.36 -4.92
C PRO A 183 9.15 -3.82 -3.65
N TRP A 184 8.07 -4.56 -3.85
CA TRP A 184 7.41 -5.30 -2.78
C TRP A 184 8.34 -6.36 -2.23
N LEU A 185 8.45 -6.41 -0.90
CA LEU A 185 9.31 -7.31 -0.14
C LEU A 185 8.42 -8.20 0.71
N ASP A 186 8.68 -9.50 0.64
CA ASP A 186 8.01 -10.48 1.49
C ASP A 186 8.89 -10.74 2.70
N LEU A 187 8.48 -10.21 3.86
CA LEU A 187 9.22 -10.36 5.10
C LEU A 187 8.62 -11.53 5.90
N PRO A 188 9.35 -12.65 6.09
CA PRO A 188 8.85 -13.75 6.89
C PRO A 188 8.69 -13.34 8.36
N ILE A 189 7.83 -14.08 9.07
CA ILE A 189 7.48 -13.89 10.49
C ILE A 189 8.72 -13.95 11.42
N SER A 190 9.80 -14.57 10.94
CA SER A 190 11.13 -14.52 11.51
C SER A 190 12.16 -14.50 10.40
N GLY A 191 12.88 -13.39 10.23
CA GLY A 191 13.91 -13.22 9.22
C GLY A 191 14.25 -11.76 8.94
N SER A 192 15.15 -11.54 8.00
CA SER A 192 15.57 -10.22 7.54
C SER A 192 15.55 -10.15 6.02
N ALA A 193 15.19 -8.98 5.50
CA ALA A 193 15.27 -8.63 4.09
C ALA A 193 16.12 -7.37 3.94
N ASP A 194 17.19 -7.48 3.15
CA ASP A 194 18.05 -6.36 2.77
C ASP A 194 17.85 -6.08 1.29
N VAL A 195 17.62 -4.83 0.94
CA VAL A 195 17.31 -4.38 -0.42
C VAL A 195 18.09 -3.14 -0.75
N GLN A 196 18.71 -3.14 -1.92
CA GLN A 196 19.29 -1.96 -2.54
C GLN A 196 18.49 -1.62 -3.81
N TRP A 197 18.13 -0.35 -3.97
CA TRP A 197 17.28 0.12 -5.05
C TRP A 197 17.73 1.48 -5.61
N PRO A 198 17.76 1.69 -6.94
CA PRO A 198 17.70 0.64 -7.95
C PRO A 198 18.85 -0.34 -7.74
N LEU A 199 18.65 -1.61 -8.13
CA LEU A 199 19.72 -2.60 -8.11
C LEU A 199 20.89 -2.03 -8.91
N GLN A 200 22.02 -1.78 -8.24
CA GLN A 200 23.22 -1.38 -8.96
C GLN A 200 23.56 -2.53 -9.91
N ALA A 201 23.71 -2.22 -11.20
CA ALA A 201 24.18 -3.21 -12.16
C ALA A 201 25.49 -3.81 -11.61
N PRO A 202 25.67 -5.14 -11.62
CA PRO A 202 26.95 -5.72 -11.22
C PRO A 202 28.03 -5.04 -12.06
N GLY A 203 28.97 -4.37 -11.38
CA GLY A 203 30.07 -3.68 -12.07
C GLY A 203 30.80 -4.65 -13.01
N PRO A 204 31.38 -4.15 -14.12
CA PRO A 204 32.15 -5.01 -15.01
C PRO A 204 33.25 -5.71 -14.20
N ARG A 205 33.26 -7.04 -14.23
CA ARG A 205 34.34 -7.87 -13.68
C ARG A 205 35.55 -7.84 -14.61
#